data_AF-A0A945URN8-F1
#
_entry.id   AF-A0A945URN8-F1
#
_cell.length_a   1.000
_cell.length_b   1.000
_cell.length_c   1.000
_cell.angle_alpha   90.00
_cell.angle_beta   90.00
_cell.angle_gamma   90.00
#
_symmetry.space_group_name_H-M   'P 1'
#
loop_
_entity.id
_entity.type
_entity.pdbx_description
1 polymer ?
#
loop_
_entity_poly.entity_id
_entity_poly.type
_entity_poly.pdbx_seq_one_letter_code
_entity_poly.pdbx_strand_id
1 'polypeptide(L)'
;MKPTTASRRRSTRSVNLSPDLIWHHLGQAYRVTIWPEVAFEKEISQGLWRPFTPDPRGDVFCAGAVMLDVRRWKPYLEFCPPSWQRLIERFSFHRLHALTALALGPALQEDFEDWPVLALLVGAHSDLRGCAPEWGELNAVRERGNIFSVLEWLGMPSTSAALEQLDALDLDLPVRDLRRVREILWQRHDVQLREGFRGVSFSPLAA
;
A
#
# COMPACT_ATOMS: atom_id res chain seq x y z
N MET A 1 -27.05 42.68 -54.38
CA MET A 1 -27.64 41.79 -53.33
C MET A 1 -26.55 40.86 -52.84
N LYS A 2 -26.18 40.93 -51.55
CA LYS A 2 -25.16 40.05 -50.94
C LYS A 2 -25.87 38.85 -50.31
N PRO A 3 -25.39 37.60 -50.46
CA PRO A 3 -25.95 36.48 -49.73
C PRO A 3 -25.34 36.40 -48.32
N THR A 4 -26.22 36.39 -47.33
CA THR A 4 -25.91 36.21 -45.91
C THR A 4 -25.61 34.73 -45.66
N THR A 5 -24.36 34.39 -45.37
CA THR A 5 -23.97 33.02 -44.98
C THR A 5 -24.44 32.77 -43.54
N ALA A 6 -25.47 31.92 -43.40
CA ALA A 6 -25.96 31.48 -42.11
C ALA A 6 -24.89 30.65 -41.38
N SER A 7 -24.42 31.16 -40.24
CA SER A 7 -23.54 30.46 -39.32
C SER A 7 -24.26 29.23 -38.75
N ARG A 8 -23.84 28.06 -39.21
CA ARG A 8 -24.32 26.76 -38.73
C ARG A 8 -23.71 26.54 -37.34
N ARG A 9 -24.44 26.92 -36.28
CA ARG A 9 -24.11 26.58 -34.89
C ARG A 9 -23.89 25.08 -34.79
N ARG A 10 -22.63 24.68 -34.62
CA ARG A 10 -22.23 23.33 -34.24
C ARG A 10 -22.83 23.07 -32.87
N SER A 11 -23.85 22.23 -32.83
CA SER A 11 -24.33 21.61 -31.60
C SER A 11 -23.12 20.93 -30.93
N THR A 12 -22.70 21.50 -29.80
CA THR A 12 -21.81 20.85 -28.84
C THR A 12 -22.59 19.70 -28.23
N ARG A 13 -22.62 18.55 -28.90
CA ARG A 13 -22.82 17.28 -28.20
C ARG A 13 -21.71 17.22 -27.15
N SER A 14 -22.07 17.32 -25.87
CA SER A 14 -21.16 16.92 -24.81
C SER A 14 -20.80 15.47 -25.10
N VAL A 15 -19.56 15.24 -25.50
CA VAL A 15 -19.04 13.88 -25.59
C VAL A 15 -19.09 13.38 -24.15
N ASN A 16 -20.06 12.54 -23.82
CA ASN A 16 -20.06 11.78 -22.58
C ASN A 16 -18.90 10.79 -22.70
N LEU A 17 -17.71 11.28 -22.37
CA LEU A 17 -16.55 10.46 -22.14
C LEU A 17 -16.89 9.67 -20.88
N SER A 18 -17.23 8.39 -21.03
CA SER A 18 -17.39 7.50 -19.89
C SER A 18 -16.15 7.63 -19.00
N PRO A 19 -16.32 7.80 -17.69
CA PRO A 19 -15.18 7.87 -16.78
C PRO A 19 -14.33 6.60 -16.91
N ASP A 20 -13.01 6.76 -16.78
CA ASP A 20 -12.08 5.63 -16.87
C ASP A 20 -12.29 4.67 -15.70
N LEU A 21 -12.77 5.19 -14.55
CA LEU A 21 -13.09 4.42 -13.37
C LEU A 21 -14.30 5.01 -12.61
N ILE A 22 -15.27 4.17 -12.22
CA ILE A 22 -16.34 4.50 -11.27
C ILE A 22 -16.32 3.45 -10.15
N TRP A 23 -16.48 3.90 -8.90
CA TRP A 23 -16.68 3.03 -7.76
C TRP A 23 -17.62 3.68 -6.75
N HIS A 24 -18.06 2.89 -5.78
CA HIS A 24 -18.88 3.37 -4.67
C HIS A 24 -18.14 3.11 -3.37
N HIS A 25 -18.18 4.08 -2.46
CA HIS A 25 -17.63 3.96 -1.12
C HIS A 25 -18.59 4.60 -0.13
N LEU A 26 -18.99 3.86 0.91
CA LEU A 26 -19.96 4.31 1.91
C LEU A 26 -21.26 4.92 1.33
N GLY A 27 -21.79 4.30 0.26
CA GLY A 27 -23.02 4.75 -0.41
C GLY A 27 -22.86 5.98 -1.30
N GLN A 28 -21.66 6.54 -1.40
CA GLN A 28 -21.31 7.66 -2.25
C GLN A 28 -20.64 7.16 -3.53
N ALA A 29 -21.10 7.62 -4.70
CA ALA A 29 -20.45 7.32 -5.96
C ALA A 29 -19.26 8.27 -6.21
N TYR A 30 -18.18 7.71 -6.72
CA TYR A 30 -16.94 8.39 -7.07
C TYR A 30 -16.50 7.98 -8.48
N ARG A 31 -15.79 8.86 -9.16
CA ARG A 31 -15.20 8.55 -10.47
C ARG A 31 -13.89 9.28 -10.69
N VAL A 32 -13.09 8.75 -11.61
CA VAL A 32 -11.94 9.42 -12.22
C VAL A 32 -12.25 9.64 -13.71
N THR A 33 -12.15 10.90 -14.17
CA THR A 33 -12.34 11.27 -15.57
C THR A 33 -11.18 10.80 -16.44
N ILE A 34 -11.40 10.74 -17.76
CA ILE A 34 -10.37 10.27 -18.69
C ILE A 34 -9.23 11.29 -18.85
N TRP A 35 -8.03 10.78 -19.13
CA TRP A 35 -6.86 11.57 -19.55
C TRP A 35 -7.18 12.40 -20.82
N PRO A 36 -6.64 13.63 -20.99
CA PRO A 36 -5.59 14.31 -20.22
C PRO A 36 -6.06 15.14 -19.02
N GLU A 37 -7.36 15.38 -18.87
CA GLU A 37 -7.92 16.18 -17.77
C GLU A 37 -8.42 15.24 -16.66
N VAL A 38 -7.49 14.55 -16.00
CA VAL A 38 -7.78 13.58 -14.94
C VAL A 38 -8.22 14.33 -13.68
N ALA A 39 -9.47 14.13 -13.27
CA ALA A 39 -10.05 14.70 -12.07
C ALA A 39 -10.79 13.62 -11.29
N PHE A 40 -10.56 13.61 -9.97
CA PHE A 40 -11.41 12.88 -9.04
C PHE A 40 -12.69 13.66 -8.84
N GLU A 41 -13.82 12.97 -8.99
CA GLU A 41 -15.13 13.57 -8.81
C GLU A 41 -16.00 12.71 -7.90
N LYS A 42 -16.86 13.38 -7.13
CA LYS A 42 -17.89 12.74 -6.30
C LYS A 42 -19.28 13.16 -6.79
N GLU A 43 -20.23 12.24 -6.75
CA GLU A 43 -21.62 12.50 -7.15
C GLU A 43 -22.38 13.24 -6.03
N ILE A 44 -22.73 14.50 -6.21
CA ILE A 44 -23.45 15.28 -5.18
C ILE A 44 -24.98 15.16 -5.31
N SER A 45 -25.48 14.82 -6.49
CA SER A 45 -26.87 14.48 -6.76
C SER A 45 -26.93 13.66 -8.05
N GLN A 46 -28.05 12.98 -8.33
CA GLN A 46 -28.21 12.07 -9.47
C GLN A 46 -27.64 12.65 -10.79
N GLY A 47 -26.49 12.12 -11.22
CA GLY A 47 -25.76 12.52 -12.42
C GLY A 47 -24.93 13.82 -12.32
N LEU A 48 -24.96 14.52 -11.19
CA LEU A 48 -24.19 15.74 -10.93
C LEU A 48 -22.91 15.40 -10.17
N TRP A 49 -21.78 15.57 -10.86
CA TRP A 49 -20.45 15.29 -10.35
C TRP A 49 -19.73 16.59 -10.01
N ARG A 50 -18.94 16.59 -8.94
CA ARG A 50 -18.06 17.71 -8.59
C ARG A 50 -16.63 17.24 -8.38
N PRO A 51 -15.63 17.99 -8.90
CA PRO A 51 -14.24 17.76 -8.56
C PRO A 51 -13.98 17.81 -7.06
N PHE A 52 -13.10 16.94 -6.61
CA PHE A 52 -12.50 17.01 -5.28
C PHE A 52 -11.06 16.49 -5.35
N THR A 53 -10.22 16.94 -4.42
CA THR A 53 -8.88 16.38 -4.25
C THR A 53 -9.00 15.22 -3.28
N PRO A 54 -8.73 13.96 -3.68
CA PRO A 54 -8.72 12.85 -2.76
C PRO A 54 -7.53 12.99 -1.82
N ASP A 55 -7.71 12.63 -0.56
CA ASP A 55 -6.59 12.35 0.33
C ASP A 55 -6.07 10.95 0.00
N PRO A 56 -4.79 10.76 -0.39
CA PRO A 56 -4.21 9.44 -0.62
C PRO A 56 -4.25 8.52 0.60
N ARG A 57 -4.34 9.09 1.81
CA ARG A 57 -4.56 8.35 3.08
C ARG A 57 -6.03 8.01 3.32
N GLY A 58 -6.94 8.61 2.55
CA GLY A 58 -8.37 8.37 2.64
C GLY A 58 -8.74 6.96 2.17
N ASP A 59 -9.67 6.36 2.89
CA ASP A 59 -10.29 5.07 2.55
C ASP A 59 -10.91 5.06 1.13
N VAL A 60 -11.51 6.18 0.71
CA VAL A 60 -12.01 6.42 -0.66
C VAL A 60 -10.95 6.14 -1.72
N PHE A 61 -9.71 6.58 -1.50
CA PHE A 61 -8.63 6.44 -2.48
C PHE A 61 -8.14 4.99 -2.54
N CYS A 62 -8.02 4.32 -1.40
CA CYS A 62 -7.73 2.89 -1.37
C CYS A 62 -8.84 2.05 -2.01
N ALA A 63 -10.11 2.40 -1.77
CA ALA A 63 -11.27 1.72 -2.35
C ALA A 63 -11.29 1.81 -3.89
N GLY A 64 -10.96 2.98 -4.45
CA GLY A 64 -10.82 3.15 -5.90
C GLY A 64 -9.71 2.27 -6.48
N ALA A 65 -8.60 2.12 -5.75
CA ALA A 65 -7.43 1.35 -6.19
C ALA A 65 -7.72 -0.15 -6.39
N VAL A 66 -8.71 -0.70 -5.68
CA VAL A 66 -9.15 -2.11 -5.83
C VAL A 66 -9.64 -2.39 -7.26
N MET A 67 -10.17 -1.38 -7.95
CA MET A 67 -10.76 -1.53 -9.27
C MET A 67 -9.76 -1.32 -10.42
N LEU A 68 -8.49 -1.07 -10.10
CA LEU A 68 -7.46 -0.77 -11.10
C LEU A 68 -6.94 -2.03 -11.79
N ASP A 69 -6.75 -1.91 -13.09
CA ASP A 69 -5.91 -2.83 -13.85
C ASP A 69 -4.45 -2.32 -13.92
N VAL A 70 -3.57 -3.15 -14.48
CA VAL A 70 -2.13 -2.86 -14.61
C VAL A 70 -1.85 -1.54 -15.35
N ARG A 71 -2.67 -1.16 -16.34
CA ARG A 71 -2.45 0.05 -17.15
C ARG A 71 -2.86 1.32 -16.42
N ARG A 72 -3.82 1.21 -15.50
CA ARG A 72 -4.40 2.34 -14.77
C ARG A 72 -3.65 2.73 -13.50
N TRP A 73 -2.74 1.89 -13.01
CA TRP A 73 -1.93 2.21 -11.81
C TRP A 73 -1.12 3.50 -11.96
N LYS A 74 -0.36 3.64 -13.05
CA LYS A 74 0.51 4.81 -13.24
C LYS A 74 -0.24 6.16 -13.16
N PRO A 75 -1.31 6.41 -13.95
CA PRO A 75 -2.05 7.66 -13.84
C PRO A 75 -2.75 7.82 -12.49
N TYR A 76 -3.17 6.72 -11.85
CA TYR A 76 -3.77 6.77 -10.52
C TYR A 76 -2.78 7.19 -9.43
N LEU A 77 -1.51 6.81 -9.55
CA LEU A 77 -0.46 7.18 -8.60
C LEU A 77 -0.02 8.64 -8.71
N GLU A 78 -0.38 9.37 -9.78
CA GLU A 78 -0.08 10.81 -9.92
C GLU A 78 -0.72 11.65 -8.80
N PHE A 79 -1.76 11.11 -8.14
CA PHE A 79 -2.43 11.74 -7.00
C PHE A 79 -1.73 11.46 -5.65
N CYS A 80 -0.76 10.55 -5.61
CA CYS A 80 0.03 10.25 -4.42
C CYS A 80 1.28 11.14 -4.32
N PRO A 81 1.86 11.33 -3.12
CA PRO A 81 3.16 11.95 -2.96
C PRO A 81 4.25 11.22 -3.78
N PRO A 82 5.28 11.92 -4.31
CA PRO A 82 6.32 11.28 -5.11
C PRO A 82 7.11 10.15 -4.41
N SER A 83 7.22 10.18 -3.09
CA SER A 83 7.82 9.08 -2.32
C SER A 83 6.98 7.80 -2.38
N TRP A 84 5.66 7.95 -2.26
CA TRP A 84 4.72 6.83 -2.37
C TRP A 84 4.73 6.24 -3.78
N GLN A 85 4.75 7.09 -4.81
CA GLN A 85 4.85 6.63 -6.20
C GLN A 85 6.08 5.75 -6.39
N ARG A 86 7.27 6.25 -6.00
CA ARG A 86 8.53 5.50 -6.10
C ARG A 86 8.48 4.16 -5.38
N LEU A 87 7.87 4.11 -4.20
CA LEU A 87 7.75 2.87 -3.43
C LEU A 87 6.79 1.88 -4.08
N ILE A 88 5.57 2.33 -4.41
CA ILE A 88 4.51 1.47 -4.95
C ILE A 88 4.92 0.92 -6.32
N GLU A 89 5.63 1.69 -7.13
CA GLU A 89 6.13 1.24 -8.45
C GLU A 89 7.12 0.08 -8.38
N ARG A 90 7.76 -0.16 -7.22
CA ARG A 90 8.63 -1.34 -7.01
C ARG A 90 7.87 -2.65 -6.96
N PHE A 91 6.56 -2.62 -6.73
CA PHE A 91 5.70 -3.80 -6.67
C PHE A 91 4.99 -4.00 -8.01
N SER A 92 5.01 -5.21 -8.56
CA SER A 92 4.24 -5.55 -9.77
C SER A 92 2.83 -6.02 -9.43
N PHE A 93 2.70 -6.89 -8.41
CA PHE A 93 1.42 -7.50 -8.04
C PHE A 93 0.83 -6.92 -6.76
N HIS A 94 1.67 -6.38 -5.88
CA HIS A 94 1.25 -5.95 -4.53
C HIS A 94 1.11 -4.45 -4.34
N ARG A 95 0.89 -3.71 -5.43
CA ARG A 95 0.67 -2.25 -5.38
C ARG A 95 -0.46 -1.86 -4.44
N LEU A 96 -1.53 -2.65 -4.39
CA LEU A 96 -2.63 -2.41 -3.46
C LEU A 96 -2.20 -2.57 -2.00
N HIS A 97 -1.46 -3.64 -1.65
CA HIS A 97 -0.93 -3.83 -0.30
C HIS A 97 -0.01 -2.68 0.10
N ALA A 98 0.89 -2.26 -0.79
CA ALA A 98 1.80 -1.14 -0.54
C ALA A 98 1.04 0.18 -0.33
N LEU A 99 0.04 0.47 -1.18
CA LEU A 99 -0.81 1.66 -1.04
C LEU A 99 -1.58 1.64 0.28
N THR A 100 -2.20 0.51 0.63
CA THR A 100 -2.95 0.36 1.88
C THR A 100 -2.04 0.52 3.10
N ALA A 101 -0.84 -0.06 3.08
CA ALA A 101 0.14 0.08 4.16
C ALA A 101 0.59 1.54 4.33
N LEU A 102 0.85 2.27 3.24
CA LEU A 102 1.19 3.69 3.28
C LEU A 102 0.03 4.57 3.79
N ALA A 103 -1.19 4.26 3.36
CA ALA A 103 -2.39 5.00 3.76
C ALA A 103 -2.73 4.82 5.24
N LEU A 104 -2.67 3.58 5.73
CA LEU A 104 -3.16 3.21 7.06
C LEU A 104 -2.03 3.05 8.10
N GLY A 105 -0.77 2.99 7.67
CA GLY A 105 0.43 2.89 8.52
C GLY A 105 1.36 4.09 8.41
N PRO A 106 0.89 5.35 8.59
CA PRO A 106 1.72 6.54 8.42
C PRO A 106 2.96 6.57 9.34
N ALA A 107 2.91 5.94 10.51
CA ALA A 107 4.06 5.87 11.43
C ALA A 107 5.22 5.02 10.89
N LEU A 108 4.96 4.17 9.88
CA LEU A 108 5.92 3.23 9.28
C LEU A 108 6.49 3.73 7.95
N GLN A 109 6.13 4.93 7.51
CA GLN A 109 6.45 5.38 6.16
C GLN A 109 7.95 5.35 5.86
N GLU A 110 8.79 5.80 6.79
CA GLU A 110 10.25 5.76 6.66
C GLU A 110 10.76 4.32 6.62
N ASP A 111 10.22 3.45 7.48
CA ASP A 111 10.64 2.04 7.53
C ASP A 111 10.28 1.30 6.23
N PHE A 112 9.23 1.71 5.52
CA PHE A 112 8.91 1.14 4.21
C PHE A 112 9.89 1.59 3.11
N GLU A 113 10.52 2.77 3.24
CA GLU A 113 11.56 3.19 2.30
C GLU A 113 12.82 2.33 2.47
N ASP A 114 13.18 2.04 3.73
CA ASP A 114 14.34 1.20 4.08
C ASP A 114 14.07 -0.28 3.81
N TRP A 115 12.89 -0.80 4.17
CA TRP A 115 12.50 -2.20 4.01
C TRP A 115 11.12 -2.32 3.33
N PRO A 116 11.04 -2.21 2.00
CA PRO A 116 9.76 -2.16 1.29
C PRO A 116 8.91 -3.40 1.46
N VAL A 117 9.52 -4.58 1.64
CA VAL A 117 8.75 -5.82 1.89
C VAL A 117 7.86 -5.70 3.14
N LEU A 118 8.20 -4.82 4.09
CA LEU A 118 7.35 -4.55 5.24
C LEU A 118 6.01 -3.96 4.82
N ALA A 119 5.93 -3.16 3.74
CA ALA A 119 4.66 -2.67 3.23
C ALA A 119 3.75 -3.82 2.75
N LEU A 120 4.33 -4.89 2.18
CA LEU A 120 3.58 -6.11 1.85
C LEU A 120 3.15 -6.88 3.11
N LEU A 121 4.07 -7.11 4.04
CA LEU A 121 3.81 -7.87 5.28
C LEU A 121 2.77 -7.17 6.15
N VAL A 122 2.88 -5.86 6.28
CA VAL A 122 1.91 -5.00 6.97
C VAL A 122 0.61 -4.93 6.17
N GLY A 123 0.65 -4.76 4.85
CA GLY A 123 -0.56 -4.79 4.02
C GLY A 123 -1.35 -6.09 4.11
N ALA A 124 -0.65 -7.22 4.34
CA ALA A 124 -1.23 -8.56 4.47
C ALA A 124 -1.29 -9.06 5.93
N HIS A 125 -1.18 -8.17 6.92
CA HIS A 125 -1.00 -8.59 8.32
C HIS A 125 -2.19 -9.37 8.89
N SER A 126 -3.42 -9.18 8.39
CA SER A 126 -4.58 -9.96 8.79
C SER A 126 -4.40 -11.45 8.51
N ASP A 127 -3.76 -11.79 7.38
CA ASP A 127 -3.46 -13.18 7.01
C ASP A 127 -2.32 -13.78 7.84
N LEU A 128 -1.41 -12.93 8.34
CA LEU A 128 -0.29 -13.32 9.19
C LEU A 128 -0.70 -13.53 10.64
N ARG A 129 -1.42 -12.57 11.24
CA ARG A 129 -1.84 -12.63 12.65
C ARG A 129 -3.09 -13.47 12.85
N GLY A 130 -3.92 -13.65 11.82
CA GLY A 130 -5.20 -14.37 11.92
C GLY A 130 -6.28 -13.58 12.67
N CYS A 131 -6.10 -12.26 12.80
CA CYS A 131 -7.07 -11.34 13.41
C CYS A 131 -7.43 -10.21 12.43
N ALA A 132 -8.50 -9.48 12.75
CA ALA A 132 -8.88 -8.31 11.97
C ALA A 132 -7.76 -7.26 11.96
N PRO A 133 -7.70 -6.40 10.92
CA PRO A 133 -6.60 -5.46 10.81
C PRO A 133 -6.71 -4.28 11.80
N GLU A 134 -5.79 -4.22 12.76
CA GLU A 134 -5.74 -3.24 13.84
C GLU A 134 -4.69 -2.15 13.55
N TRP A 135 -4.90 -1.37 12.49
CA TRP A 135 -3.97 -0.34 12.03
C TRP A 135 -3.60 0.69 13.11
N GLY A 136 -4.55 1.05 13.99
CA GLY A 136 -4.29 1.96 15.11
C GLY A 136 -3.30 1.39 16.13
N GLU A 137 -3.38 0.08 16.39
CA GLU A 137 -2.45 -0.64 17.27
C GLU A 137 -1.04 -0.63 16.65
N LEU A 138 -0.94 -0.98 15.37
CA LEU A 138 0.33 -1.02 14.65
C LEU A 138 1.05 0.34 14.64
N ASN A 139 0.33 1.42 14.36
CA ASN A 139 0.92 2.76 14.42
C ASN A 139 1.40 3.08 15.84
N ALA A 140 0.60 2.79 16.87
CA ALA A 140 0.99 3.03 18.26
C ALA A 140 2.23 2.22 18.68
N VAL A 141 2.39 0.99 18.17
CA VAL A 141 3.60 0.18 18.38
C VAL A 141 4.82 0.88 17.79
N ARG A 142 4.74 1.38 16.56
CA ARG A 142 5.87 2.05 15.90
C ARG A 142 6.19 3.42 16.50
N GLU A 143 5.19 4.17 16.95
CA GLU A 143 5.37 5.48 17.58
C GLU A 143 6.04 5.40 18.95
N ARG A 144 5.76 4.34 19.72
CA ARG A 144 6.30 4.14 21.08
C ARG A 144 7.59 3.32 21.09
N GLY A 145 7.78 2.49 20.06
CA GLY A 145 8.90 1.59 19.93
C GLY A 145 9.78 1.93 18.73
N ASN A 146 10.43 0.89 18.22
CA ASN A 146 11.22 0.96 16.99
C ASN A 146 10.73 -0.13 16.02
N ILE A 147 11.45 -0.31 14.92
CA ILE A 147 11.12 -1.32 13.92
C ILE A 147 11.13 -2.75 14.47
N PHE A 148 11.92 -3.06 15.51
CA PHE A 148 11.94 -4.38 16.13
C PHE A 148 10.65 -4.65 16.92
N SER A 149 10.04 -3.63 17.51
CA SER A 149 8.70 -3.74 18.13
C SER A 149 7.63 -4.07 17.09
N VAL A 150 7.77 -3.55 15.87
CA VAL A 150 6.87 -3.88 14.75
C VAL A 150 7.06 -5.32 14.29
N LEU A 151 8.31 -5.79 14.20
CA LEU A 151 8.59 -7.19 13.89
C LEU A 151 7.99 -8.13 14.94
N GLU A 152 8.15 -7.81 16.23
CA GLU A 152 7.53 -8.57 17.31
C GLU A 152 6.00 -8.58 17.18
N TRP A 153 5.39 -7.44 16.89
CA TRP A 153 3.95 -7.33 16.67
C TRP A 153 3.44 -8.17 15.48
N LEU A 154 4.24 -8.24 14.40
CA LEU A 154 3.99 -9.11 13.25
C LEU A 154 4.26 -10.60 13.55
N GLY A 155 4.76 -10.92 14.74
CA GLY A 155 5.14 -12.27 15.15
C GLY A 155 6.39 -12.77 14.45
N MET A 156 7.35 -11.89 14.16
CA MET A 156 8.66 -12.20 13.57
C MET A 156 9.78 -12.02 14.58
N PRO A 157 10.98 -12.63 14.37
CA PRO A 157 12.13 -12.37 15.22
C PRO A 157 12.51 -10.88 15.19
N SER A 158 12.60 -10.26 16.36
CA SER A 158 12.90 -8.83 16.54
C SER A 158 14.40 -8.53 16.47
N THR A 159 15.05 -8.90 15.37
CA THR A 159 16.52 -8.80 15.19
C THR A 159 16.91 -8.14 13.87
N SER A 160 18.11 -7.56 13.80
CA SER A 160 18.65 -7.01 12.54
C SER A 160 18.81 -8.07 11.46
N ALA A 161 19.23 -9.28 11.84
CA ALA A 161 19.36 -10.41 10.93
C ALA A 161 18.03 -10.81 10.28
N ALA A 162 16.89 -10.59 10.96
CA ALA A 162 15.58 -10.80 10.37
C ALA A 162 15.25 -9.73 9.32
N LEU A 163 15.55 -8.46 9.60
CA LEU A 163 15.38 -7.36 8.63
C LEU A 163 16.24 -7.57 7.37
N GLU A 164 17.50 -7.95 7.54
CA GLU A 164 18.40 -8.24 6.41
C GLU A 164 17.86 -9.38 5.52
N GLN A 165 17.29 -10.42 6.14
CA GLN A 165 16.69 -11.53 5.40
C GLN A 165 15.39 -11.12 4.71
N LEU A 166 14.60 -10.24 5.32
CA LEU A 166 13.40 -9.67 4.72
C LEU A 166 13.75 -8.81 3.50
N ASP A 167 14.78 -7.96 3.60
CA ASP A 167 15.23 -7.11 2.50
C ASP A 167 15.67 -7.89 1.26
N ALA A 168 16.20 -9.11 1.46
CA ALA A 168 16.59 -10.00 0.39
C ALA A 168 15.41 -10.69 -0.34
N LEU A 169 14.16 -10.49 0.11
CA LEU A 169 12.99 -11.12 -0.50
C LEU A 169 12.53 -10.39 -1.76
N ASP A 170 11.92 -11.17 -2.67
CA ASP A 170 11.20 -10.61 -3.81
C ASP A 170 9.95 -9.87 -3.32
N LEU A 171 9.82 -8.61 -3.73
CA LEU A 171 8.65 -7.78 -3.42
C LEU A 171 7.37 -8.30 -4.05
N ASP A 172 7.46 -9.18 -5.05
CA ASP A 172 6.34 -9.81 -5.74
C ASP A 172 6.05 -11.24 -5.24
N LEU A 173 6.65 -11.66 -4.11
CA LEU A 173 6.35 -12.93 -3.46
C LEU A 173 4.83 -13.10 -3.23
N PRO A 174 4.23 -14.26 -3.54
CA PRO A 174 2.81 -14.49 -3.29
C PRO A 174 2.43 -14.34 -1.80
N VAL A 175 1.32 -13.65 -1.50
CA VAL A 175 0.83 -13.43 -0.11
C VAL A 175 0.68 -14.74 0.68
N ARG A 176 0.25 -15.82 0.02
CA ARG A 176 0.11 -17.15 0.63
C ARG A 176 1.42 -17.70 1.23
N ASP A 177 2.56 -17.25 0.72
CA ASP A 177 3.88 -17.71 1.14
C ASP A 177 4.45 -16.89 2.32
N LEU A 178 3.82 -15.77 2.71
CA LEU A 178 4.30 -14.92 3.81
C LEU A 178 4.30 -15.66 5.16
N ARG A 179 3.36 -16.58 5.39
CA ARG A 179 3.37 -17.45 6.59
C ARG A 179 4.63 -18.32 6.63
N ARG A 180 5.01 -18.89 5.49
CA ARG A 180 6.22 -19.72 5.35
C ARG A 180 7.48 -18.88 5.54
N VAL A 181 7.50 -17.65 5.04
CA VAL A 181 8.62 -16.70 5.30
C VAL A 181 8.79 -16.51 6.80
N ARG A 182 7.72 -16.22 7.54
CA ARG A 182 7.78 -16.05 8.99
C ARG A 182 8.33 -17.29 9.70
N GLU A 183 7.89 -18.49 9.31
CA GLU A 183 8.40 -19.74 9.87
C GLU A 183 9.90 -19.92 9.63
N ILE A 184 10.37 -19.64 8.41
CA ILE A 184 11.80 -19.73 8.06
C ILE A 184 12.63 -18.74 8.88
N LEU A 185 12.14 -17.51 9.09
CA LEU A 185 12.83 -16.51 9.91
C LEU A 185 13.01 -17.01 11.35
N TRP A 186 11.97 -17.58 11.97
CA TRP A 186 12.08 -18.17 13.30
C TRP A 186 13.03 -19.36 13.35
N GLN A 187 12.94 -20.28 12.38
CA GLN A 187 13.85 -21.43 12.31
C GLN A 187 15.32 -20.98 12.24
N ARG A 188 15.62 -19.98 11.41
CA ARG A 188 16.97 -19.43 11.30
C ARG A 188 17.43 -18.73 12.58
N HIS A 189 16.53 -17.98 13.21
CA HIS A 189 16.82 -17.35 14.49
C HIS A 189 17.15 -18.38 15.58
N ASP A 190 16.36 -19.46 15.70
CA ASP A 190 16.59 -20.54 16.67
C ASP A 190 17.93 -21.26 16.45
N VAL A 191 18.31 -21.48 15.19
CA VAL A 191 19.62 -22.06 14.84
C VAL A 191 20.74 -21.12 15.30
N GLN A 192 20.65 -19.83 15.01
CA GLN A 192 21.64 -18.84 15.44
C GLN A 192 21.79 -18.78 16.96
N LEU A 193 20.67 -18.83 17.70
CA LEU A 193 20.71 -18.89 19.17
C LEU A 193 21.44 -20.15 19.65
N ARG A 194 21.11 -21.33 19.09
CA ARG A 194 21.77 -22.60 19.46
C ARG A 194 23.27 -22.60 19.16
N GLU A 195 23.68 -22.02 18.04
CA GLU A 195 25.10 -21.90 17.68
C GLU A 195 25.83 -20.90 18.58
N GLY A 196 25.20 -19.78 18.92
CA GLY A 196 25.72 -18.81 19.90
C GLY A 196 25.93 -19.45 21.28
N PHE A 197 25.00 -20.28 21.75
CA PHE A 197 25.16 -21.02 23.00
C PHE A 197 26.27 -22.08 22.97
N ARG A 198 26.58 -22.67 21.82
CA ARG A 198 27.71 -23.60 21.67
C ARG A 198 29.07 -22.90 21.65
N GLY A 199 29.11 -21.61 21.32
CA GLY A 199 30.33 -20.78 21.38
C GLY A 199 30.69 -20.30 22.79
N VAL A 200 29.74 -20.30 23.72
CA VAL A 200 29.97 -19.94 25.13
C VAL A 200 30.29 -21.21 25.92
N SER A 201 31.53 -21.71 25.77
CA SER A 201 32.06 -22.72 26.70
C SER A 201 32.21 -22.05 28.06
N PHE A 202 31.31 -22.36 28.99
CA PHE A 202 31.53 -22.07 30.41
C PHE A 202 32.75 -22.87 30.87
N SER A 203 33.92 -22.23 30.89
CA SER A 203 35.05 -22.74 31.67
C SER A 203 34.58 -22.79 33.13
N PRO A 204 34.52 -23.98 33.75
CA PRO A 204 34.28 -24.03 35.18
C PRO A 204 35.47 -23.33 35.84
N LEU A 205 35.19 -22.29 36.61
CA LEU A 205 36.16 -21.66 37.50
C LEU A 205 36.83 -22.76 38.33
N ALA A 206 38.13 -22.95 38.10
CA ALA A 206 38.98 -23.75 38.96
C ALA A 206 38.97 -23.13 40.36
N ALA A 207 38.40 -23.86 41.31
CA ALA A 207 38.53 -23.60 42.74
C ALA A 207 39.73 -24.37 43.29
#